data_AF-A0A4R6IDQ2-F1
#
_entry.id   AF-A0A4R6IDQ2-F1
#
_cell.length_a   1.000
_cell.length_b   1.000
_cell.length_c   1.000
_cell.angle_alpha   90.00
_cell.angle_beta   90.00
_cell.angle_gamma   90.00
#
_symmetry.space_group_name_H-M   'P 1'
#
loop_
_entity.id
_entity.type
_entity.pdbx_description
1 polymer ?
#
loop_
_entity_poly.entity_id
_entity_poly.type
_entity_poly.pdbx_seq_one_letter_code
_entity_poly.pdbx_strand_id
1 'polypeptide(L)'
;MQNKKNIKRTDAHTEQIKKFEKFVDSHEKSGKLTIKSLNKWVQLYYWHGKEINFNILENRDLEAVGLFRYNKITMEDISFKNQVLMMLGQINKKVENIEKEIIELKKDVAELKIRVGNLEQRVANIEVDVAMLKNIHNL
;
A
#
# COMPACT_ATOMS: atom_id res chain seq x y z
N MET A 1 22.19 25.71 -26.02
CA MET A 1 23.29 24.70 -26.05
C MET A 1 23.30 23.79 -24.81
N GLN A 2 22.16 23.22 -24.37
CA GLN A 2 22.12 22.35 -23.17
C GLN A 2 21.84 20.86 -23.44
N ASN A 3 21.69 20.44 -24.70
CA ASN A 3 21.20 19.08 -25.00
C ASN A 3 22.28 18.01 -25.27
N LYS A 4 23.59 18.34 -25.19
CA LYS A 4 24.67 17.37 -25.46
C LYS A 4 25.18 16.61 -24.22
N LYS A 5 24.88 17.07 -23.00
CA LYS A 5 25.36 16.44 -21.74
C LYS A 5 24.46 15.29 -21.26
N ASN A 6 23.14 15.38 -21.49
CA ASN A 6 22.20 14.33 -21.07
C ASN A 6 22.25 13.08 -21.95
N ILE A 7 22.43 13.23 -23.27
CA ILE A 7 22.56 12.11 -24.22
C ILE A 7 23.81 11.26 -23.92
N LYS A 8 24.95 11.91 -23.61
CA LYS A 8 26.19 11.20 -23.26
C LYS A 8 26.09 10.35 -21.98
N ARG A 9 25.28 10.78 -20.99
CA ARG A 9 25.11 10.04 -19.73
C ARG A 9 24.26 8.78 -19.92
N THR A 10 23.20 8.85 -20.71
CA THR A 10 22.35 7.70 -21.04
C THR A 10 23.11 6.65 -21.87
N ASP A 11 23.98 7.09 -22.78
CA ASP A 11 24.80 6.18 -23.60
C ASP A 11 25.85 5.46 -22.75
N ALA A 12 26.50 6.17 -21.83
CA ALA A 12 27.47 5.59 -20.92
C ALA A 12 26.84 4.55 -19.97
N HIS A 13 25.64 4.81 -19.44
CA HIS A 13 24.93 3.84 -18.60
C HIS A 13 24.54 2.60 -19.41
N THR A 14 24.00 2.80 -20.61
CA THR A 14 23.64 1.70 -21.53
C THR A 14 24.86 0.82 -21.85
N GLU A 15 26.03 1.42 -22.00
CA GLU A 15 27.27 0.69 -22.24
C GLU A 15 27.73 -0.13 -21.02
N GLN A 16 27.58 0.39 -19.79
CA GLN A 16 27.89 -0.38 -18.58
C GLN A 16 26.94 -1.56 -18.40
N ILE A 17 25.66 -1.40 -18.71
CA ILE A 17 24.65 -2.47 -18.67
C ILE A 17 25.06 -3.60 -19.62
N LYS A 18 25.32 -3.30 -20.89
CA LYS A 18 25.71 -4.30 -21.91
C LYS A 18 27.01 -5.02 -21.53
N LYS A 19 27.97 -4.31 -20.93
CA LYS A 19 29.23 -4.90 -20.44
C LYS A 19 29.01 -5.88 -19.29
N PHE A 20 28.03 -5.61 -18.43
CA PHE A 20 27.69 -6.52 -17.34
C PHE A 20 26.91 -7.74 -17.84
N GLU A 21 25.96 -7.54 -18.76
CA GLU A 21 25.14 -8.59 -19.34
C GLU A 21 26.03 -9.63 -20.04
N LYS A 22 26.94 -9.19 -20.91
CA LYS A 22 27.96 -10.05 -21.53
C LYS A 22 28.83 -10.78 -20.51
N PHE A 23 29.11 -10.14 -19.38
CA PHE A 23 29.89 -10.75 -18.31
C PHE A 23 29.08 -11.84 -17.59
N VAL A 24 27.79 -11.67 -17.35
CA VAL A 24 26.94 -12.73 -16.79
C VAL A 24 26.79 -13.89 -17.79
N ASP A 25 26.54 -13.58 -19.06
CA ASP A 25 26.34 -14.58 -20.12
C ASP A 25 27.60 -15.43 -20.38
N SER A 26 28.80 -14.92 -20.07
CA SER A 26 30.05 -15.65 -20.23
C SER A 26 30.32 -16.66 -19.10
N HIS A 27 29.49 -16.73 -18.06
CA HIS A 27 29.65 -17.66 -16.93
C HIS A 27 28.75 -18.87 -17.07
N GLU A 28 29.17 -19.97 -16.43
CA GLU A 28 28.38 -21.19 -16.38
C GLU A 28 27.03 -20.96 -15.68
N LYS A 29 25.96 -21.48 -16.30
CA LYS A 29 24.62 -21.44 -15.71
C LYS A 29 24.64 -22.21 -14.37
N SER A 30 24.03 -21.62 -13.35
CA SER A 30 24.00 -22.16 -11.97
C SER A 30 25.37 -22.20 -11.24
N GLY A 31 26.40 -21.57 -11.80
CA GLY A 31 27.69 -21.39 -11.14
C GLY A 31 27.72 -20.21 -10.15
N LYS A 32 28.78 -20.14 -9.33
CA LYS A 32 29.03 -19.00 -8.44
C LYS A 32 29.72 -17.87 -9.19
N LEU A 33 29.04 -16.73 -9.34
CA LEU A 33 29.62 -15.50 -9.88
C LEU A 33 30.33 -14.72 -8.75
N THR A 34 31.61 -14.42 -8.91
CA THR A 34 32.37 -13.61 -7.92
C THR A 34 32.79 -12.28 -8.54
N ILE A 35 32.41 -11.17 -7.90
CA ILE A 35 32.75 -9.82 -8.35
C ILE A 35 33.85 -9.24 -7.46
N LYS A 36 35.07 -9.11 -8.00
CA LYS A 36 36.23 -8.54 -7.27
C LYS A 36 36.63 -7.15 -7.74
N SER A 37 36.03 -6.65 -8.83
CA SER A 37 36.42 -5.39 -9.45
C SER A 37 35.41 -4.28 -9.13
N LEU A 38 35.90 -3.11 -8.72
CA LEU A 38 35.07 -1.92 -8.53
C LEU A 38 34.28 -1.56 -9.79
N ASN A 39 34.89 -1.66 -10.97
CA ASN A 39 34.20 -1.41 -12.24
C ASN A 39 33.06 -2.40 -12.48
N LYS A 40 33.19 -3.64 -12.02
CA LYS A 40 32.12 -4.65 -12.12
C LYS A 40 30.99 -4.39 -11.12
N TRP A 41 31.30 -3.87 -9.93
CA TRP A 41 30.27 -3.39 -8.98
C TRP A 41 29.47 -2.21 -9.55
N VAL A 42 30.15 -1.26 -10.18
CA VAL A 42 29.51 -0.12 -10.87
C VAL A 42 28.63 -0.62 -12.02
N GLN A 43 29.11 -1.58 -12.80
CA GLN A 43 28.34 -2.21 -13.87
C GLN A 43 27.12 -2.98 -13.35
N LEU A 44 27.25 -3.73 -12.26
CA LEU A 44 26.14 -4.41 -11.59
C LEU A 44 25.08 -3.40 -11.14
N TYR A 45 25.49 -2.29 -10.53
CA TYR A 45 24.56 -1.23 -10.10
C TYR A 45 23.74 -0.69 -11.29
N TYR A 46 24.40 -0.35 -12.40
CA TYR A 46 23.69 0.10 -13.60
C TYR A 46 22.83 -0.99 -14.23
N TRP A 47 23.30 -2.24 -14.25
CA TRP A 47 22.57 -3.40 -14.80
C TRP A 47 21.32 -3.75 -13.99
N HIS A 48 21.38 -3.61 -12.66
CA HIS A 48 20.22 -3.76 -11.77
C HIS A 48 19.23 -2.60 -11.91
N GLY A 49 19.73 -1.37 -12.06
CA GLY A 49 18.91 -0.19 -12.35
C GLY A 49 18.01 0.28 -11.20
N LYS A 50 18.18 -0.25 -9.99
CA LYS A 50 17.46 0.11 -8.75
C LYS A 50 18.43 0.16 -7.57
N GLU A 51 17.93 0.54 -6.39
CA GLU A 51 18.68 0.41 -5.13
C GLU A 51 19.00 -1.07 -4.85
N ILE A 52 20.20 -1.31 -4.32
CA ILE A 52 20.64 -2.64 -3.90
C ILE A 52 20.59 -2.65 -2.37
N ASN A 53 19.71 -3.49 -1.84
CA ASN A 53 19.50 -3.62 -0.40
C ASN A 53 20.37 -4.74 0.16
N PHE A 54 20.95 -4.48 1.33
CA PHE A 54 21.75 -5.44 2.07
C PHE A 54 21.25 -5.53 3.51
N ASN A 55 21.13 -6.74 4.04
CA ASN A 55 21.04 -6.96 5.48
C ASN A 55 22.43 -6.77 6.08
N ILE A 56 22.50 -6.08 7.20
CA ILE A 56 23.72 -5.98 8.01
C ILE A 56 23.64 -7.06 9.08
N LEU A 57 24.55 -8.01 9.04
CA LEU A 57 24.62 -9.12 10.00
C LEU A 57 25.40 -8.69 11.25
N GLU A 58 25.26 -9.45 12.35
CA GLU A 58 25.91 -9.14 13.64
C GLU A 58 27.44 -9.04 13.54
N ASN A 59 28.04 -9.84 12.66
CA ASN A 59 29.48 -9.84 12.38
C ASN A 59 29.91 -8.73 11.41
N ARG A 60 29.01 -7.81 11.05
CA ARG A 60 29.19 -6.74 10.05
C ARG A 60 29.34 -7.21 8.61
N ASP A 61 29.04 -8.48 8.32
CA ASP A 61 28.89 -8.93 6.94
C ASP A 61 27.62 -8.37 6.32
N LEU A 62 27.62 -8.25 4.99
CA LEU A 62 26.49 -7.79 4.21
C LEU A 62 25.89 -8.96 3.42
N GLU A 63 24.60 -9.22 3.63
CA GLU A 63 23.84 -10.20 2.85
C GLU A 63 22.94 -9.47 1.86
N ALA A 64 23.11 -9.71 0.56
CA ALA A 64 22.27 -9.09 -0.47
C ALA A 64 20.83 -9.60 -0.38
N VAL A 65 19.88 -8.66 -0.30
CA VAL A 65 18.45 -8.98 -0.17
C VAL A 65 17.85 -9.15 -1.57
N GLY A 66 17.93 -10.37 -2.12
CA GLY A 66 17.19 -10.78 -3.32
C GLY A 66 18.04 -11.19 -4.53
N LEU A 67 17.37 -11.62 -5.60
CA LEU A 67 17.96 -12.06 -6.86
C LEU A 67 18.09 -10.88 -7.84
N PHE A 68 19.27 -10.68 -8.43
CA PHE A 68 19.50 -9.71 -9.50
C PHE A 68 19.11 -10.32 -10.86
N ARG A 69 18.23 -9.68 -11.65
CA ARG A 69 17.85 -10.16 -13.00
C ARG A 69 17.51 -9.02 -13.96
N TYR A 70 17.99 -9.12 -15.20
CA TYR A 70 17.61 -8.24 -16.31
C TYR A 70 16.75 -9.01 -17.34
N ASN A 71 15.55 -8.46 -17.64
CA ASN A 71 14.70 -8.68 -18.83
C ASN A 71 14.52 -10.14 -19.33
N LYS A 72 13.49 -10.93 -18.99
CA LYS A 72 12.04 -10.73 -19.18
C LYS A 72 11.26 -11.83 -18.42
N ILE A 73 10.30 -11.42 -17.60
CA ILE A 73 8.92 -11.92 -17.42
C ILE A 73 8.30 -10.95 -16.40
N THR A 74 7.54 -9.99 -16.95
CA THR A 74 6.64 -9.00 -16.32
C THR A 74 6.91 -8.65 -14.84
N MET A 75 7.73 -7.62 -14.62
CA MET A 75 7.37 -6.68 -13.56
C MET A 75 6.27 -5.79 -14.15
N GLU A 76 5.00 -6.06 -13.82
CA GLU A 76 4.11 -4.93 -13.52
C GLU A 76 4.95 -3.99 -12.67
N ASP A 77 5.18 -2.77 -13.14
CA ASP A 77 6.00 -1.75 -12.47
C ASP A 77 5.90 -1.93 -10.96
N ILE A 78 6.91 -2.54 -10.33
CA ILE A 78 6.81 -2.92 -8.91
C ILE A 78 6.61 -1.67 -8.05
N SER A 79 7.02 -0.49 -8.54
CA SER A 79 6.71 0.76 -7.86
C SER A 79 5.21 1.07 -7.95
N PHE A 80 4.59 0.96 -9.12
CA PHE A 80 3.14 1.07 -9.27
C PHE A 80 2.40 -0.05 -8.54
N LYS A 81 2.78 -1.31 -8.67
CA LYS A 81 2.18 -2.45 -7.96
C LYS A 81 2.29 -2.30 -6.44
N ASN A 82 3.45 -1.88 -5.92
CA ASN A 82 3.61 -1.63 -4.49
C ASN A 82 2.84 -0.38 -4.04
N GLN A 83 2.79 0.67 -4.85
CA GLN A 83 1.94 1.84 -4.59
C GLN A 83 0.47 1.45 -4.55
N VAL A 84 0.00 0.66 -5.51
CA VAL A 84 -1.35 0.12 -5.57
C VAL A 84 -1.62 -0.79 -4.37
N LEU A 85 -0.70 -1.69 -4.00
CA LEU A 85 -0.84 -2.54 -2.81
C LEU A 85 -0.88 -1.70 -1.51
N MET A 86 -0.08 -0.65 -1.40
CA MET A 86 -0.12 0.29 -0.27
C MET A 86 -1.43 1.07 -0.24
N MET A 87 -1.90 1.57 -1.38
CA MET A 87 -3.19 2.25 -1.51
C MET A 87 -4.34 1.32 -1.15
N LEU A 88 -4.34 0.07 -1.65
CA LEU A 88 -5.32 -0.95 -1.31
C LEU A 88 -5.29 -1.29 0.19
N GLY A 89 -4.10 -1.40 0.78
CA GLY A 89 -3.96 -1.62 2.22
C GLY A 89 -4.51 -0.45 3.05
N GLN A 90 -4.30 0.79 2.61
CA GLN A 90 -4.87 1.99 3.25
C GLN A 90 -6.39 2.05 3.07
N ILE A 91 -6.90 1.71 1.88
CA ILE A 91 -8.34 1.64 1.60
C ILE A 91 -8.97 0.58 2.48
N ASN A 92 -8.40 -0.63 2.58
CA ASN A 92 -8.92 -1.69 3.43
C ASN A 92 -9.01 -1.26 4.89
N LYS A 93 -7.97 -0.61 5.44
CA LYS A 93 -8.02 -0.06 6.80
C LYS A 93 -9.12 0.98 6.98
N LYS A 94 -9.32 1.86 6.00
CA LYS A 94 -10.41 2.84 6.04
C LYS A 94 -11.78 2.16 5.97
N VAL A 95 -11.92 1.14 5.13
CA VAL A 95 -13.15 0.35 5.03
C VAL A 95 -13.46 -0.36 6.34
N GLU A 96 -12.48 -1.03 6.96
CA GLU A 96 -12.64 -1.68 8.27
C GLU A 96 -13.08 -0.68 9.37
N ASN A 97 -12.53 0.54 9.36
CA ASN A 97 -12.94 1.58 10.30
C ASN A 97 -14.38 2.05 10.03
N ILE A 98 -14.73 2.29 8.76
CA ILE A 98 -16.09 2.66 8.35
C ILE A 98 -17.09 1.56 8.75
N GLU A 99 -16.73 0.28 8.58
CA GLU A 99 -17.58 -0.84 8.98
C GLU A 99 -17.85 -0.83 10.50
N LYS A 100 -16.83 -0.57 11.32
CA LYS A 100 -16.99 -0.42 12.78
C LYS A 100 -17.91 0.75 13.12
N GLU A 101 -17.69 1.92 12.53
CA GLU A 101 -18.54 3.10 12.74
C GLU A 101 -19.99 2.83 12.31
N ILE A 102 -20.21 2.12 11.20
CA ILE A 102 -21.55 1.73 10.75
C ILE A 102 -22.23 0.77 11.74
N ILE A 103 -21.48 -0.17 12.33
CA ILE A 103 -22.02 -1.08 13.36
C ILE A 103 -22.46 -0.29 14.59
N GLU A 104 -21.65 0.67 15.04
CA GLU A 104 -21.99 1.55 16.15
C GLU A 104 -23.23 2.42 15.83
N LEU A 105 -23.26 3.07 14.67
CA LEU A 105 -24.42 3.85 14.22
C LEU A 105 -25.70 3.01 14.13
N LYS A 106 -25.61 1.76 13.67
CA LYS A 106 -26.77 0.85 13.64
C LYS A 106 -27.32 0.57 15.04
N LYS A 107 -26.44 0.43 16.03
CA LYS A 107 -26.82 0.25 17.44
C LYS A 107 -27.51 1.50 17.98
N ASP A 108 -26.93 2.68 17.73
CA ASP A 108 -27.50 3.96 18.18
C ASP A 108 -28.88 4.21 17.56
N VAL A 109 -29.05 3.91 16.27
CA VAL A 109 -30.35 4.03 15.58
C VAL A 109 -31.38 3.04 16.16
N ALA A 110 -30.98 1.82 16.52
CA ALA A 110 -31.88 0.87 17.15
C ALA A 110 -32.35 1.36 18.52
N GLU A 111 -31.45 1.92 19.32
CA GLU A 111 -31.78 2.51 20.62
C GLU A 111 -32.70 3.74 20.48
N LEU A 112 -32.42 4.62 19.50
CA LEU A 112 -33.28 5.75 19.19
C LEU A 112 -34.70 5.32 18.79
N LYS A 113 -34.84 4.27 17.98
CA LYS A 113 -36.16 3.73 17.62
C LYS A 113 -36.96 3.28 18.83
N ILE A 114 -36.32 2.61 19.79
CA ILE A 114 -36.97 2.19 21.05
C ILE A 114 -37.41 3.43 21.84
N ARG A 115 -36.53 4.42 21.99
CA ARG A 115 -36.83 5.65 22.73
C ARG A 115 -37.99 6.43 22.10
N VAL A 116 -38.03 6.53 20.78
CA VAL A 116 -39.13 7.20 20.05
C VAL A 116 -40.45 6.45 20.25
N GLY A 117 -40.47 5.12 20.11
CA GLY A 117 -41.69 4.34 20.35
C GLY A 117 -42.23 4.50 21.78
N ASN A 118 -41.34 4.53 22.78
CA ASN A 118 -41.74 4.78 24.16
C ASN A 118 -42.31 6.20 24.36
N LEU A 119 -41.78 7.21 23.66
CA LEU A 119 -42.31 8.57 23.69
C LEU A 119 -43.68 8.65 23.03
N GLU A 120 -43.87 8.01 21.88
CA GLU A 120 -45.16 7.94 21.17
C GLU A 120 -46.25 7.34 22.08
N GLN A 121 -45.95 6.24 22.78
CA GLN A 121 -46.89 5.62 23.73
C GLN A 121 -47.23 6.56 24.90
N ARG A 122 -46.23 7.27 25.45
CA ARG A 122 -46.47 8.24 26.52
C ARG A 122 -47.32 9.41 26.06
N VAL A 123 -47.11 9.92 24.84
CA VAL A 123 -47.92 10.99 24.26
C VAL A 123 -49.36 10.52 24.06
N ALA A 124 -49.59 9.33 23.52
CA ALA A 124 -50.93 8.77 23.35
C ALA A 124 -51.68 8.64 24.70
N ASN A 125 -50.99 8.19 25.76
CA ASN A 125 -51.59 8.14 27.10
C ASN A 125 -51.96 9.54 27.63
N ILE A 126 -51.08 10.53 27.44
CA ILE A 126 -51.35 11.92 27.82
C ILE A 126 -52.54 12.48 27.04
N GLU A 127 -52.66 12.19 25.75
CA GLU A 127 -53.80 12.61 24.93
C GLU A 127 -55.12 12.02 25.46
N VAL A 128 -55.12 10.76 25.87
CA VAL A 128 -56.27 10.10 26.52
C VAL A 128 -56.60 10.78 27.86
N ASP A 129 -55.61 10.99 28.73
CA ASP A 129 -55.82 11.62 30.03
C ASP A 129 -56.38 13.05 29.88
N VAL A 130 -55.85 13.83 28.93
CA VAL A 130 -56.35 15.18 28.62
C VAL A 130 -57.78 15.14 28.09
N ALA A 131 -58.13 14.18 27.23
CA ALA A 131 -59.49 14.03 26.73
C ALA A 131 -60.48 13.69 27.86
N MET A 132 -60.10 12.79 28.78
CA MET A 132 -60.90 12.48 29.97
C MET A 132 -61.08 13.71 30.86
N LEU A 133 -60.00 14.45 31.12
CA LEU A 133 -60.06 15.67 31.93
C LEU A 133 -60.99 16.71 31.32
N LYS A 134 -60.94 16.93 30.01
CA LYS A 134 -61.86 17.84 29.30
C LYS A 134 -63.32 17.41 29.46
N ASN A 135 -63.60 16.10 29.30
CA ASN A 135 -64.94 15.54 29.48
C ASN A 135 -65.46 15.73 30.92
N ILE A 136 -64.63 15.44 31.94
CA ILE A 136 -65.02 15.62 33.35
C ILE A 136 -65.33 17.09 33.68
N HIS A 137 -64.58 18.02 33.11
CA HIS A 137 -64.70 19.45 33.41
C HIS A 137 -65.64 20.21 32.46
N ASN A 138 -66.28 19.54 31.49
CA ASN A 138 -67.07 20.16 30.43
C ASN A 138 -66.35 21.34 29.73
N LEU A 139 -65.03 21.21 29.55
CA LEU A 139 -64.17 22.15 28.80
C LEU A 139 -64.15 21.79 27.32
#